data_AF-A0A2H3JEK0-F1
#
_entry.id   AF-A0A2H3JEK0-F1
#
_cell.length_a   1.000
_cell.length_b   1.000
_cell.length_c   1.000
_cell.angle_alpha   90.00
_cell.angle_beta   90.00
_cell.angle_gamma   90.00
#
_symmetry.space_group_name_H-M   'P 1'
#
loop_
_entity.id
_entity.type
_entity.pdbx_description
1 polymer ?
#
loop_
_entity_poly.entity_id
_entity_poly.type
_entity_poly.pdbx_seq_one_letter_code
_entity_poly.pdbx_strand_id
1 'polypeptide(L)'
;AEWLEKKKDAWDMAKMSMAWAEMVLRVSGGQLVHMVSHNPMVCWAMLVEVHQAHGFTTWLVMWQRFYCAMKDVKKSMGTWIG
;
A
#
# COMPACT_ATOMS: atom_id res chain seq x y z
N ALA A 1 12.99 17.82 -36.21
CA ALA A 1 12.04 16.83 -35.69
C ALA A 1 12.68 15.94 -34.62
N GLU A 2 13.87 15.41 -34.85
CA GLU A 2 14.55 14.46 -33.93
C GLU A 2 14.98 15.01 -32.55
N TRP A 3 15.39 16.28 -32.47
CA TRP A 3 15.82 16.90 -31.21
C TRP A 3 14.66 17.14 -30.22
N LEU A 4 13.45 17.34 -30.73
CA LEU A 4 12.24 17.49 -29.92
C LEU A 4 11.85 16.17 -29.24
N GLU A 5 11.91 15.06 -29.98
CA GLU A 5 11.66 13.72 -29.43
C GLU A 5 12.70 13.36 -28.36
N LYS A 6 14.00 13.58 -28.62
CA LYS A 6 15.05 13.34 -27.59
C LYS A 6 14.84 14.15 -26.31
N LYS A 7 14.36 15.41 -26.44
CA LYS A 7 14.04 16.25 -25.27
C LYS A 7 12.85 15.71 -24.49
N LYS A 8 11.83 15.22 -25.19
CA LYS A 8 10.64 14.62 -24.59
C LYS A 8 10.99 13.34 -23.83
N ASP A 9 11.77 12.45 -24.45
CA ASP A 9 12.24 11.22 -23.80
C ASP A 9 13.06 11.49 -22.53
N ALA A 10 13.96 12.47 -22.59
CA ALA A 10 14.75 12.88 -21.42
C ALA A 10 13.86 13.45 -20.30
N TRP A 11 12.82 14.19 -20.66
CA TRP A 11 11.86 14.75 -19.70
C TRP A 11 10.97 13.68 -19.08
N ASP A 12 10.54 12.70 -19.87
CA ASP A 12 9.78 11.54 -19.39
C ASP A 12 10.63 10.66 -18.46
N MET A 13 11.92 10.45 -18.78
CA MET A 13 12.85 9.76 -17.89
C MET A 13 13.07 10.50 -16.56
N ALA A 14 13.20 11.82 -16.60
CA ALA A 14 13.33 12.63 -15.38
C ALA A 14 12.07 12.54 -14.50
N LYS A 15 10.88 12.57 -15.11
CA LYS A 15 9.61 12.35 -14.41
C LYS A 15 9.49 10.97 -13.80
N MET A 16 9.89 9.92 -14.53
CA MET A 16 9.88 8.55 -14.02
C MET A 16 10.83 8.42 -12.82
N SER A 17 12.00 9.06 -12.87
CA SER A 17 12.95 9.08 -11.75
C SER A 17 12.41 9.83 -10.52
N MET A 18 11.75 10.98 -10.72
CA MET A 18 11.09 11.70 -9.63
C MET A 18 9.95 10.88 -9.00
N ALA A 19 9.10 10.27 -9.84
CA ALA A 19 8.02 9.41 -9.38
C ALA A 19 8.55 8.21 -8.58
N TRP A 20 9.64 7.60 -9.04
CA TRP A 20 10.31 6.53 -8.33
C TRP A 20 10.83 6.97 -6.95
N ALA A 21 11.53 8.10 -6.89
CA ALA A 21 12.04 8.64 -5.64
C ALA A 21 10.91 8.95 -4.65
N GLU A 22 9.81 9.55 -5.12
CA GLU A 22 8.64 9.82 -4.30
C GLU A 22 7.96 8.55 -3.80
N MET A 23 7.86 7.51 -4.64
CA MET A 23 7.36 6.20 -4.21
C MET A 23 8.22 5.61 -3.10
N VAL A 24 9.55 5.57 -3.27
CA VAL A 24 10.46 5.03 -2.25
C VAL A 24 10.34 5.77 -0.92
N LEU A 25 10.09 7.09 -0.94
CA LEU A 25 9.89 7.90 0.28
C LEU A 25 8.55 7.64 0.97
N ARG A 26 7.50 7.27 0.23
CA ARG A 26 6.12 7.10 0.76
C ARG A 26 5.80 5.65 1.14
N VAL A 27 6.53 4.69 0.60
CA VAL A 27 6.27 3.26 0.78
C VAL A 27 6.90 2.76 2.08
N SER A 28 6.18 1.90 2.81
CA SER A 28 6.70 1.33 4.06
C SER A 28 7.79 0.29 3.78
N GLY A 29 8.69 0.06 4.74
CA GLY A 29 9.82 -0.87 4.55
C GLY A 29 9.42 -2.29 4.13
N GLY A 30 8.27 -2.80 4.60
CA GLY A 30 7.77 -4.12 4.19
C GLY A 30 7.25 -4.18 2.76
N GLN A 31 6.92 -3.03 2.16
CA GLN A 31 6.41 -2.92 0.79
C GLN A 31 7.52 -2.74 -0.25
N LEU A 32 8.74 -2.37 0.17
CA LEU A 32 9.90 -2.23 -0.72
C LEU A 32 10.24 -3.53 -1.45
N VAL A 33 9.97 -4.69 -0.83
CA VAL A 33 10.21 -6.01 -1.45
C VAL A 33 9.35 -6.23 -2.70
N HIS A 34 8.24 -5.50 -2.83
CA HIS A 34 7.33 -5.55 -3.97
C HIS A 34 7.67 -4.53 -5.06
N MET A 35 8.66 -3.65 -4.85
CA MET A 35 9.12 -2.67 -5.84
C MET A 35 10.20 -3.26 -6.77
N VAL A 36 9.88 -4.35 -7.48
CA VAL A 36 10.85 -5.11 -8.30
C VAL A 36 11.08 -4.50 -9.69
N SER A 37 10.12 -3.74 -10.21
CA SER A 37 10.21 -3.12 -11.53
C SER A 37 10.78 -1.70 -11.46
N HIS A 38 11.65 -1.33 -12.40
CA HIS A 38 12.12 0.06 -12.54
C HIS A 38 11.03 0.98 -13.13
N ASN A 39 9.91 0.43 -13.60
CA ASN A 39 8.78 1.22 -14.08
C ASN A 39 7.85 1.60 -12.91
N PRO A 40 7.72 2.91 -12.57
CA PRO A 40 6.89 3.36 -11.46
C PRO A 40 5.43 2.94 -11.57
N MET A 41 4.87 2.90 -12.79
CA MET A 41 3.46 2.53 -13.02
C MET A 41 3.20 1.07 -12.64
N VAL A 42 4.13 0.18 -12.99
CA VAL A 42 4.04 -1.25 -12.69
C VAL A 42 4.16 -1.48 -11.19
N CYS A 43 5.12 -0.81 -10.54
CA CYS A 43 5.27 -0.86 -9.08
C CYS A 43 4.07 -0.27 -8.35
N TRP A 44 3.46 0.80 -8.86
CA TRP A 44 2.26 1.38 -8.28
C TRP A 44 1.08 0.41 -8.31
N ALA A 45 0.85 -0.26 -9.45
CA ALA A 45 -0.22 -1.26 -9.56
C ALA A 45 -0.03 -2.41 -8.57
N MET A 46 1.20 -2.93 -8.44
CA MET A 46 1.52 -4.00 -7.50
C MET A 46 1.34 -3.56 -6.03
N LEU A 47 1.74 -2.33 -5.69
CA LEU A 47 1.54 -1.78 -4.35
C LEU A 47 0.06 -1.60 -4.01
N VAL A 48 -0.78 -1.22 -4.99
CA VAL A 48 -2.24 -1.14 -4.81
C VAL A 48 -2.82 -2.52 -4.48
N GLU A 49 -2.43 -3.57 -5.21
CA GLU A 49 -2.89 -4.93 -4.93
C GLU A 49 -2.47 -5.43 -3.55
N VAL A 50 -1.20 -5.22 -3.18
CA VAL A 50 -0.68 -5.61 -1.85
C VAL A 50 -1.38 -4.84 -0.73
N HIS A 51 -1.63 -3.54 -0.92
CA HIS A 51 -2.33 -2.73 0.08
C HIS A 51 -3.78 -3.16 0.23
N GLN A 52 -4.48 -3.47 -0.86
CA GLN A 52 -5.84 -4.01 -0.82
C GLN A 52 -5.89 -5.35 -0.10
N ALA A 53 -4.98 -6.27 -0.41
CA ALA A 53 -4.89 -7.56 0.26
C ALA A 53 -4.61 -7.40 1.77
N HIS A 54 -3.64 -6.57 2.15
CA HIS A 54 -3.29 -6.33 3.55
C HIS A 54 -4.41 -5.64 4.32
N GLY A 55 -5.07 -4.64 3.72
CA GLY A 55 -6.25 -3.98 4.29
C GLY A 55 -7.39 -4.97 4.50
N PHE A 56 -7.63 -5.84 3.53
CA PHE A 56 -8.63 -6.89 3.61
C PHE A 56 -8.32 -7.93 4.70
N THR A 57 -7.06 -8.39 4.80
CA THR A 57 -6.63 -9.29 5.88
C THR A 57 -6.77 -8.64 7.26
N THR A 58 -6.35 -7.38 7.40
CA THR A 58 -6.49 -6.63 8.66
C THR A 58 -7.96 -6.51 9.07
N TRP A 59 -8.82 -6.18 8.11
CA TRP A 59 -10.26 -6.11 8.31
C TRP A 59 -10.83 -7.47 8.75
N LEU A 60 -10.51 -8.56 8.04
CA LEU A 60 -10.91 -9.91 8.42
C LEU A 60 -10.46 -10.29 9.84
N VAL A 61 -9.22 -9.97 10.21
CA VAL A 61 -8.70 -10.24 11.55
C VAL A 61 -9.47 -9.44 12.62
N MET A 62 -9.80 -8.18 12.35
CA MET A 62 -10.62 -7.38 13.26
C MET A 62 -12.02 -7.97 13.42
N TRP A 63 -12.65 -8.38 12.31
CA TRP A 63 -13.96 -9.03 12.34
C TRP A 63 -13.92 -10.36 13.10
N GLN A 64 -12.91 -11.18 12.86
CA GLN A 64 -12.74 -12.44 13.56
C GLN A 64 -12.54 -12.21 15.06
N ARG A 65 -11.72 -11.23 15.46
CA ARG A 65 -11.57 -10.83 16.86
C ARG A 65 -12.88 -10.36 17.47
N PHE A 66 -13.68 -9.60 16.74
CA PHE A 66 -15.00 -9.16 17.19
C PHE A 66 -15.97 -10.33 17.37
N TYR A 67 -16.06 -11.25 16.39
CA TYR A 67 -16.91 -12.44 16.49
C TYR A 67 -16.45 -13.42 17.57
N CYS A 68 -15.14 -13.53 17.79
CA CYS A 68 -14.57 -14.38 18.83
C CYS A 68 -14.43 -13.68 20.19
N ALA A 69 -14.74 -12.38 20.27
CA ALA A 69 -14.77 -11.67 21.53
C ALA A 69 -15.95 -12.20 22.34
N MET A 70 -15.68 -13.11 23.27
CA MET A 70 -16.68 -13.56 24.22
C MET A 70 -16.76 -12.58 25.38
N LYS A 71 -17.98 -12.25 25.76
CA LYS A 71 -18.25 -11.54 27.00
C LYS A 71 -17.81 -12.42 28.17
N ASP A 72 -16.91 -11.91 29.01
CA ASP A 72 -16.59 -12.54 30.28
C ASP A 72 -17.88 -12.65 31.12
N VAL A 73 -18.16 -13.86 31.62
CA VAL A 73 -19.38 -14.19 32.40
C VAL A 73 -19.51 -13.26 33.62
N LYS A 74 -18.37 -12.77 34.15
CA LYS A 74 -18.32 -11.91 35.33
C LYS A 74 -18.50 -10.41 35.03
N LYS A 75 -18.40 -9.97 33.77
CA LYS A 75 -18.54 -8.55 33.42
C LYS A 75 -20.00 -8.20 33.15
N SER A 76 -20.40 -6.97 33.44
CA SER A 76 -21.70 -6.45 32.99
C SER A 76 -21.65 -6.17 31.47
N MET A 77 -22.81 -6.14 30.80
CA MET A 77 -22.87 -5.84 29.36
C MET A 77 -22.30 -4.44 29.05
N GLY A 78 -22.58 -3.44 29.91
CA GLY A 78 -22.08 -2.07 29.76
C GLY A 78 -20.56 -1.95 29.94
N THR A 79 -19.96 -2.79 30.79
CA THR A 79 -18.50 -2.84 31.00
C THR A 79 -17.76 -3.66 29.93
N TRP A 80 -18.48 -4.47 29.15
CA TRP A 80 -17.88 -5.26 28.07
C TRP A 80 -17.90 -4.54 26.72
N ILE A 81 -18.92 -3.70 26.49
CA ILE A 81 -19.07 -2.92 25.26
C ILE A 81 -18.29 -1.60 25.32
N GLY A 82 -18.21 -0.96 26.51
CA GLY A 82 -17.47 0.29 26.73
C GLY A 82 -15.99 0.06 27.04
#